data_AF-A0A497NKN1-F1
#
_entry.id   AF-A0A497NKN1-F1
#
_cell.length_a   1.000
_cell.length_b   1.000
_cell.length_c   1.000
_cell.angle_alpha   90.00
_cell.angle_beta   90.00
_cell.angle_gamma   90.00
#
_symmetry.space_group_name_H-M   'P 1'
#
loop_
_entity.id
_entity.type
_entity.pdbx_description
1 polymer ?
#
loop_
_entity_poly.entity_id
_entity_poly.type
_entity_poly.pdbx_seq_one_letter_code
_entity_poly.pdbx_strand_id
1 'polypeptide(L)'
;MKGKFPTVASILLFLMMTISPVVAKPNSTGFDKYGYNYQAHIFKGWYPNYARERYVGDTPYEGVWYSEWGNIPEDLRGEFEVWYNVWLIMKWNDAWLSNKDRDGDGKLDRHWGYDSYTGSGAWLTNHQIGWYVGDDGKIHQWEWFVKIVAPDYMPVDEDDDGYDDVSGAKIIWGSFLVIQSVYNDPYGGYHGVEELVTPAGFGAW
;
A
#
# COMPACT_ATOMS: atom_id res chain seq x y z
N MET A 1 4.53 15.69 27.30
CA MET A 1 5.19 14.40 26.99
C MET A 1 5.37 14.35 25.49
N LYS A 2 6.59 14.10 25.02
CA LYS A 2 6.95 14.13 23.60
C LYS A 2 6.35 12.91 22.89
N GLY A 3 5.23 13.08 22.21
CA GLY A 3 4.83 12.18 21.14
C GLY A 3 5.76 12.46 19.96
N LYS A 4 6.97 11.90 20.01
CA LYS A 4 7.78 11.78 18.80
C LYS A 4 6.99 10.85 17.89
N PHE A 5 6.15 11.42 17.03
CA PHE A 5 5.75 10.68 15.85
C PHE A 5 7.06 10.30 15.15
N PRO A 6 7.34 9.00 14.99
CA PRO A 6 8.51 8.57 14.25
C PRO A 6 8.50 9.29 12.90
N THR A 7 9.65 9.83 12.51
CA THR A 7 9.88 10.46 11.21
C THR A 7 9.15 9.67 10.14
N VAL A 8 8.14 10.31 9.55
CA VAL A 8 7.07 9.67 8.78
C VAL A 8 7.66 8.78 7.67
N ALA A 9 8.79 9.17 7.08
CA ALA A 9 9.51 8.40 6.05
C ALA A 9 9.98 6.98 6.44
N SER A 10 10.16 6.65 7.73
CA SER A 10 10.72 5.35 8.14
C SER A 10 9.67 4.26 8.40
N ILE A 11 8.38 4.60 8.40
CA ILE A 11 7.31 3.65 8.81
C ILE A 11 6.35 3.28 7.68
N LEU A 12 6.35 4.00 6.55
CA LEU A 12 5.37 3.79 5.48
C LEU A 12 5.54 2.50 4.64
N LEU A 13 6.46 1.61 5.01
CA LEU A 13 6.66 0.32 4.34
C LEU A 13 6.23 -0.89 5.18
N PHE A 14 5.70 -0.68 6.38
CA PHE A 14 5.15 -1.78 7.16
C PHE A 14 3.75 -2.12 6.65
N LEU A 15 3.68 -3.28 5.98
CA LEU A 15 2.48 -4.11 5.80
C LEU A 15 1.75 -4.04 4.44
N MET A 16 2.45 -4.19 3.31
CA MET A 16 1.74 -4.45 2.03
C MET A 16 1.89 -5.88 1.48
N MET A 17 2.68 -6.76 2.09
CA MET A 17 2.86 -8.13 1.59
C MET A 17 1.80 -9.15 2.02
N THR A 18 0.94 -8.82 2.99
CA THR A 18 -0.09 -9.77 3.46
C THR A 18 -1.49 -9.25 3.15
N ILE A 19 -1.84 -9.16 1.87
CA ILE A 19 -3.25 -9.38 1.56
C ILE A 19 -3.44 -10.87 1.81
N SER A 20 -4.22 -11.23 2.83
CA SER A 20 -4.67 -12.61 3.05
C SER A 20 -5.13 -13.22 1.71
N PRO A 21 -5.02 -14.55 1.53
CA PRO A 21 -5.53 -15.23 0.35
C PRO A 21 -6.91 -14.68 -0.02
N VAL A 22 -6.99 -13.88 -1.09
CA VAL A 22 -8.24 -13.22 -1.45
C VAL A 22 -9.10 -14.29 -2.08
N VAL A 23 -10.09 -14.78 -1.33
CA VAL A 23 -11.11 -15.68 -1.87
C VAL A 23 -11.62 -15.10 -3.17
N ALA A 24 -11.56 -15.91 -4.22
CA ALA A 24 -11.96 -15.55 -5.56
C ALA A 24 -13.42 -15.06 -5.54
N LYS A 25 -13.59 -13.72 -5.61
CA LYS A 25 -14.83 -13.10 -6.09
C LYS A 25 -14.60 -12.38 -7.44
N PRO A 26 -13.97 -13.02 -8.44
CA PRO A 26 -13.58 -12.42 -9.71
C PRO A 26 -14.77 -12.02 -10.60
N ASN A 27 -16.01 -12.33 -10.19
CA ASN A 27 -17.22 -12.05 -10.96
C ASN A 27 -18.09 -10.93 -10.35
N SER A 28 -17.74 -10.39 -9.17
CA SER A 28 -18.46 -9.24 -8.63
C SER A 28 -18.01 -7.99 -9.38
N THR A 29 -18.91 -7.35 -10.13
CA THR A 29 -18.64 -6.06 -10.74
C THR A 29 -18.73 -4.94 -9.72
N GLY A 30 -17.91 -3.90 -9.88
CA GLY A 30 -17.92 -2.73 -9.00
C GLY A 30 -17.09 -2.92 -7.72
N PHE A 31 -17.30 -2.02 -6.76
CA PHE A 31 -16.65 -2.08 -5.46
C PHE A 31 -17.40 -3.06 -4.55
N ASP A 32 -16.66 -3.93 -3.88
CA ASP A 32 -17.21 -4.74 -2.80
C ASP A 32 -17.28 -3.95 -1.49
N LYS A 33 -17.82 -4.58 -0.43
CA LYS A 33 -18.03 -3.92 0.86
C LYS A 33 -16.76 -3.38 1.52
N TYR A 34 -15.58 -3.88 1.15
CA TYR A 34 -14.30 -3.41 1.68
C TYR A 34 -13.66 -2.31 0.81
N GLY A 35 -14.22 -2.03 -0.37
CA GLY A 35 -13.70 -1.03 -1.29
C GLY A 35 -12.78 -1.58 -2.38
N TYR A 36 -12.79 -2.89 -2.65
CA TYR A 36 -12.07 -3.48 -3.78
C TYR A 36 -12.94 -3.57 -5.03
N ASN A 37 -12.39 -3.18 -6.17
CA ASN A 37 -12.90 -3.45 -7.50
C ASN A 37 -11.83 -4.22 -8.30
N TYR A 38 -11.96 -5.54 -8.34
CA TYR A 38 -10.96 -6.43 -8.91
C TYR A 38 -10.86 -6.29 -10.43
N GLN A 39 -11.96 -6.12 -11.15
CA GLN A 39 -11.93 -5.96 -12.61
C GLN A 39 -11.27 -4.65 -13.03
N ALA A 40 -11.42 -3.60 -12.22
CA ALA A 40 -10.74 -2.33 -12.46
C ALA A 40 -9.31 -2.29 -11.93
N HIS A 41 -8.89 -3.28 -11.13
CA HIS A 41 -7.64 -3.27 -10.35
C HIS A 41 -7.51 -2.01 -9.47
N ILE A 42 -8.57 -1.70 -8.71
CA ILE A 42 -8.62 -0.53 -7.83
C ILE A 42 -9.08 -0.94 -6.44
N PHE A 43 -8.44 -0.38 -5.42
CA PHE A 43 -8.97 -0.32 -4.07
C PHE A 43 -9.20 1.14 -3.71
N LYS A 44 -10.31 1.43 -3.03
CA LYS A 44 -10.64 2.75 -2.51
C LYS A 44 -11.43 2.60 -1.22
N GLY A 45 -10.80 2.93 -0.11
CA GLY A 45 -11.41 2.83 1.21
C GLY A 45 -10.44 3.17 2.32
N TRP A 46 -10.87 3.04 3.56
CA TRP A 46 -10.00 3.19 4.72
C TRP A 46 -8.96 2.08 4.81
N TYR A 47 -7.74 2.42 5.26
CA TYR A 47 -6.61 1.50 5.34
C TYR A 47 -6.91 0.16 6.05
N PRO A 48 -7.67 0.10 7.17
CA PRO A 48 -8.00 -1.18 7.80
C PRO A 48 -8.76 -2.16 6.88
N ASN A 49 -9.52 -1.66 5.90
CA ASN A 49 -10.28 -2.50 4.97
C ASN A 49 -9.41 -3.22 3.95
N TYR A 50 -8.21 -2.71 3.68
CA TYR A 50 -7.29 -3.31 2.72
C TYR A 50 -7.00 -4.76 3.09
N ALA A 51 -6.69 -5.04 4.35
CA ALA A 51 -6.27 -6.38 4.78
C ALA A 51 -7.44 -7.31 5.19
N ARG A 52 -8.70 -6.94 4.88
CA ARG A 52 -9.96 -7.72 5.01
C ARG A 52 -10.05 -8.62 6.25
N GLU A 53 -9.50 -9.81 6.13
CA GLU A 53 -9.60 -10.93 7.06
C GLU A 53 -8.73 -10.74 8.31
N ARG A 54 -7.59 -10.04 8.18
CA ARG A 54 -6.63 -9.96 9.27
C ARG A 54 -7.11 -9.08 10.43
N TYR A 55 -8.01 -8.13 10.19
CA TYR A 55 -8.18 -7.00 11.13
C TYR A 55 -9.60 -6.53 11.43
N VAL A 56 -10.59 -6.83 10.60
CA VAL A 56 -11.96 -6.30 10.78
C VAL A 56 -13.04 -7.38 10.72
N GLY A 57 -12.62 -8.64 10.52
CA GLY A 57 -13.51 -9.76 10.34
C GLY A 57 -14.47 -9.54 9.15
N ASP A 58 -15.72 -9.95 9.32
CA ASP A 58 -16.74 -9.84 8.29
C ASP A 58 -17.32 -8.42 8.13
N THR A 59 -16.88 -7.43 8.92
CA THR A 59 -17.46 -6.08 8.87
C THR A 59 -16.41 -5.07 8.43
N PRO A 60 -16.57 -4.42 7.25
CA PRO A 60 -15.62 -3.40 6.81
C PRO A 60 -15.59 -2.24 7.81
N TYR A 61 -14.41 -1.69 8.06
CA TYR A 61 -14.22 -0.42 8.73
C TYR A 61 -14.95 0.70 7.98
N GLU A 62 -16.02 1.22 8.58
CA GLU A 62 -16.76 2.38 8.09
C GLU A 62 -16.46 3.64 8.93
N GLY A 63 -15.50 3.56 9.85
CA GLY A 63 -15.16 4.69 10.70
C GLY A 63 -14.70 5.89 9.86
N VAL A 64 -15.04 7.08 10.33
CA VAL A 64 -14.61 8.34 9.74
C VAL A 64 -13.59 8.98 10.66
N TRP A 65 -12.84 9.95 10.18
CA TRP A 65 -11.84 10.74 10.92
C TRP A 65 -12.21 11.14 12.38
N TYR A 66 -13.50 11.20 12.72
CA TYR A 66 -14.00 11.53 14.07
C TYR A 66 -14.68 10.40 14.86
N SER A 67 -14.72 9.16 14.35
CA SER A 67 -15.08 8.03 15.20
C SER A 67 -13.80 7.42 15.75
N GLU A 68 -13.63 7.47 17.08
CA GLU A 68 -12.36 7.10 17.72
C GLU A 68 -11.89 5.70 17.30
N TRP A 69 -12.80 4.77 17.01
CA TRP A 69 -12.43 3.39 16.66
C TRP A 69 -13.32 2.69 15.63
N GLY A 70 -14.28 3.40 15.01
CA GLY A 70 -15.28 2.80 14.11
C GLY A 70 -15.80 1.44 14.61
N ASN A 71 -15.72 0.42 13.76
CA ASN A 71 -16.02 -0.99 14.09
C ASN A 71 -14.75 -1.87 14.21
N ILE A 72 -13.61 -1.30 14.62
CA ILE A 72 -12.39 -2.06 14.92
C ILE A 72 -12.54 -2.75 16.29
N PRO A 73 -12.34 -4.08 16.38
CA PRO A 73 -12.31 -4.80 17.66
C PRO A 73 -11.30 -4.19 18.64
N GLU A 74 -11.66 -4.13 19.93
CA GLU A 74 -10.84 -3.48 20.98
C GLU A 74 -9.41 -4.01 21.03
N ASP A 75 -9.24 -5.32 20.85
CA ASP A 75 -7.97 -6.05 20.87
C ASP A 75 -7.03 -5.69 19.71
N LEU A 76 -7.56 -5.12 18.63
CA LEU A 76 -6.78 -4.71 17.45
C LEU A 76 -6.48 -3.19 17.43
N ARG A 77 -7.07 -2.40 18.33
CA ARG A 77 -6.94 -0.93 18.32
C ARG A 77 -5.50 -0.45 18.45
N GLY A 78 -4.66 -1.12 19.25
CA GLY A 78 -3.24 -0.76 19.40
C GLY A 78 -2.39 -1.00 18.14
N GLU A 79 -2.78 -1.95 17.28
CA GLU A 79 -2.10 -2.17 15.99
C GLU A 79 -2.51 -1.11 14.94
N PHE A 80 -3.70 -0.52 15.09
CA PHE A 80 -4.30 0.43 14.13
C PHE A 80 -4.33 1.88 14.60
N GLU A 81 -3.84 2.19 15.80
CA GLU A 81 -3.89 3.55 16.39
C GLU A 81 -3.37 4.64 15.44
N VAL A 82 -2.49 4.28 14.50
CA VAL A 82 -1.89 5.21 13.52
C VAL A 82 -2.60 5.20 12.15
N TRP A 83 -3.42 4.18 11.84
CA TRP A 83 -3.86 3.90 10.47
C TRP A 83 -5.38 3.88 10.25
N TYR A 84 -6.20 3.85 11.30
CA TYR A 84 -7.67 3.83 11.13
C TYR A 84 -8.20 5.06 10.39
N ASN A 85 -7.46 6.15 10.46
CA ASN A 85 -7.80 7.44 9.88
C ASN A 85 -7.10 7.71 8.54
N VAL A 86 -6.56 6.68 7.89
CA VAL A 86 -5.91 6.81 6.57
C VAL A 86 -6.85 6.36 5.47
N TRP A 87 -7.19 7.29 4.58
CA TRP A 87 -7.87 6.98 3.34
C TRP A 87 -6.86 6.48 2.31
N LEU A 88 -7.12 5.30 1.74
CA LEU A 88 -6.21 4.59 0.86
C LEU A 88 -6.83 4.37 -0.52
N ILE A 89 -6.08 4.72 -1.56
CA ILE A 89 -6.39 4.43 -2.95
C ILE A 89 -5.23 3.64 -3.53
N MET A 90 -5.53 2.45 -4.08
CA MET A 90 -4.54 1.62 -4.75
C MET A 90 -4.95 1.34 -6.18
N LYS A 91 -3.95 1.19 -7.05
CA LYS A 91 -4.14 0.65 -8.41
C LYS A 91 -3.04 -0.34 -8.71
N TRP A 92 -3.33 -1.39 -9.46
CA TRP A 92 -2.36 -2.42 -9.78
C TRP A 92 -2.62 -3.03 -11.17
N ASN A 93 -1.75 -3.94 -11.62
CA ASN A 93 -1.98 -4.78 -12.80
C ASN A 93 -2.23 -6.25 -12.45
N ASP A 94 -2.61 -7.04 -13.45
CA ASP A 94 -2.87 -8.48 -13.31
C ASP A 94 -1.69 -9.26 -12.71
N ALA A 95 -0.45 -8.84 -12.96
CA ALA A 95 0.73 -9.48 -12.39
C ALA A 95 0.85 -9.25 -10.87
N TRP A 96 0.41 -8.10 -10.36
CA TRP A 96 0.33 -7.85 -8.91
C TRP A 96 -0.78 -8.66 -8.23
N LEU A 97 -2.00 -8.58 -8.76
CA LEU A 97 -3.16 -9.32 -8.29
C LEU A 97 -4.18 -9.43 -9.42
N SER A 98 -4.29 -10.64 -9.95
CA SER A 98 -5.21 -11.03 -11.02
C SER A 98 -6.66 -10.81 -10.59
N ASN A 99 -7.53 -10.51 -11.54
CA ASN A 99 -8.98 -10.55 -11.35
C ASN A 99 -9.58 -11.92 -11.66
N LYS A 100 -8.75 -12.97 -11.72
CA LYS A 100 -9.12 -14.36 -11.99
C LYS A 100 -8.41 -15.29 -11.02
N ASP A 101 -8.99 -16.47 -10.90
CA ASP A 101 -8.39 -17.66 -10.32
C ASP A 101 -8.04 -18.56 -11.51
N ARG A 102 -6.74 -18.71 -11.80
CA ARG A 102 -6.23 -19.44 -12.97
C ARG A 102 -5.62 -20.78 -12.58
N ASP A 103 -5.09 -20.95 -11.37
CA ASP A 103 -4.68 -22.26 -10.85
C ASP A 103 -5.84 -23.09 -10.29
N GLY A 104 -7.00 -22.49 -10.06
CA GLY A 104 -8.17 -23.14 -9.50
C GLY A 104 -8.08 -23.37 -7.99
N ASP A 105 -7.23 -22.64 -7.27
CA ASP A 105 -7.05 -22.77 -5.83
C ASP A 105 -8.13 -22.04 -5.00
N GLY A 106 -9.07 -21.38 -5.68
CA GLY A 106 -10.16 -20.62 -5.08
C GLY A 106 -9.74 -19.21 -4.66
N LYS A 107 -8.58 -18.72 -5.07
CA LYS A 107 -8.08 -17.37 -4.79
C LYS A 107 -7.70 -16.64 -6.07
N LEU A 108 -7.56 -15.33 -5.94
CA LEU A 108 -7.03 -14.52 -7.03
C LEU A 108 -5.52 -14.73 -7.18
N ASP A 109 -5.08 -14.97 -8.42
CA ASP A 109 -3.67 -15.26 -8.70
C ASP A 109 -2.76 -14.05 -8.46
N ARG A 110 -1.49 -14.34 -8.17
CA ARG A 110 -0.38 -13.38 -8.14
C ARG A 110 0.70 -13.85 -9.08
N HIS A 111 1.34 -12.92 -9.78
CA HIS A 111 2.43 -13.18 -10.74
C HIS A 111 2.18 -14.42 -11.62
N TRP A 112 0.93 -14.56 -12.11
CA TRP A 112 0.52 -15.76 -12.84
C TRP A 112 1.45 -16.03 -14.03
N GLY A 113 1.94 -17.27 -14.11
CA GLY A 113 2.88 -17.69 -15.16
C GLY A 113 4.35 -17.41 -14.85
N TYR A 114 4.68 -16.93 -13.65
CA TYR A 114 6.03 -16.69 -13.17
C TYR A 114 6.26 -17.36 -11.81
N ASP A 115 7.50 -17.81 -11.56
CA ASP A 115 7.91 -18.44 -10.29
C ASP A 115 7.89 -17.45 -9.11
N SER A 116 7.98 -16.15 -9.39
CA SER A 116 7.92 -15.06 -8.42
C SER A 116 7.42 -13.77 -9.08
N TYR A 117 7.33 -12.68 -8.33
CA TYR A 117 7.05 -11.36 -8.91
C TYR A 117 8.16 -10.85 -9.82
N THR A 118 9.41 -11.24 -9.61
CA THR A 118 10.53 -10.86 -10.47
C THR A 118 10.28 -11.34 -11.90
N GLY A 119 10.41 -10.46 -12.89
CA GLY A 119 10.10 -10.78 -14.29
C GLY A 119 8.61 -10.69 -14.65
N SER A 120 7.70 -10.60 -13.68
CA SER A 120 6.26 -10.59 -13.95
C SER A 120 5.74 -9.25 -14.48
N GLY A 121 6.52 -8.17 -14.32
CA GLY A 121 6.08 -6.80 -14.60
C GLY A 121 4.99 -6.31 -13.64
N ALA A 122 4.86 -6.91 -12.45
CA ALA A 122 3.90 -6.49 -11.44
C ALA A 122 4.15 -5.05 -11.00
N TRP A 123 3.08 -4.28 -10.82
CA TRP A 123 3.18 -2.93 -10.27
C TRP A 123 1.97 -2.58 -9.40
N LEU A 124 2.21 -1.65 -8.48
CA LEU A 124 1.24 -1.08 -7.58
C LEU A 124 1.47 0.43 -7.47
N THR A 125 0.40 1.22 -7.48
CA THR A 125 0.39 2.56 -6.89
C THR A 125 -0.34 2.55 -5.58
N ASN A 126 0.17 3.28 -4.61
CA ASN A 126 -0.50 3.48 -3.33
C ASN A 126 -0.55 4.99 -3.05
N HIS A 127 -1.76 5.49 -2.79
CA HIS A 127 -2.02 6.88 -2.43
C HIS A 127 -2.74 6.91 -1.09
N GLN A 128 -2.07 7.45 -0.09
CA GLN A 128 -2.56 7.58 1.27
C GLN A 128 -2.85 9.04 1.58
N ILE A 129 -3.96 9.27 2.27
CA ILE A 129 -4.33 10.57 2.80
C ILE A 129 -4.66 10.33 4.27
N GLY A 130 -3.93 10.98 5.16
CA GLY A 130 -4.17 10.90 6.59
C GLY A 130 -4.29 12.28 7.19
N TRP A 131 -4.80 12.33 8.41
CA TRP A 131 -4.86 13.57 9.17
C TRP A 131 -4.30 13.35 10.58
N TYR A 132 -3.97 14.43 11.28
CA TYR A 132 -3.52 14.40 12.68
C TYR A 132 -3.78 15.75 13.34
N VAL A 133 -3.81 15.78 14.68
CA VAL A 133 -3.87 17.03 15.45
C VAL A 133 -2.43 17.51 15.68
N GLY A 134 -2.12 18.72 15.21
CA GLY A 134 -0.81 19.36 15.39
C GLY A 134 -0.64 19.96 16.79
N ASP A 135 0.58 20.43 17.08
CA ASP A 135 0.91 21.15 18.32
C ASP A 135 0.12 22.46 18.48
N ASP A 136 -0.45 22.98 17.39
CA ASP A 136 -1.35 24.13 17.38
C ASP A 136 -2.81 23.78 17.74
N GLY A 137 -3.08 22.51 18.03
CA GLY A 137 -4.42 22.00 18.34
C GLY A 137 -5.36 21.95 17.13
N LYS A 138 -4.86 22.17 15.92
CA LYS A 138 -5.64 22.08 14.68
C LYS A 138 -5.38 20.76 13.97
N ILE A 139 -6.30 20.41 13.08
CA ILE A 139 -6.17 19.24 12.24
C ILE A 139 -5.37 19.60 10.99
N HIS A 140 -4.35 18.78 10.71
CA HIS A 140 -3.51 18.87 9.53
C HIS A 140 -3.63 17.58 8.73
N GLN A 141 -3.47 17.71 7.41
CA GLN A 141 -3.52 16.59 6.48
C GLN A 141 -2.13 16.34 5.92
N TRP A 142 -1.78 15.07 5.80
CA TRP A 142 -0.65 14.62 4.98
C TRP A 142 -1.15 13.76 3.82
N GLU A 143 -0.41 13.76 2.72
CA GLU A 143 -0.62 12.85 1.61
C GLU A 143 0.70 12.16 1.26
N TRP A 144 0.60 10.90 0.84
CA TRP A 144 1.74 10.14 0.35
C TRP A 144 1.35 9.34 -0.87
N PHE A 145 2.14 9.42 -1.93
CA PHE A 145 1.96 8.67 -3.16
C PHE A 145 3.23 7.90 -3.51
N VAL A 146 3.10 6.60 -3.75
CA VAL A 146 4.21 5.74 -4.14
C VAL A 146 3.86 4.90 -5.38
N LYS A 147 4.87 4.66 -6.23
CA LYS A 147 4.85 3.68 -7.31
C LYS A 147 5.87 2.58 -7.03
N ILE A 148 5.41 1.34 -7.13
CA ILE A 148 6.18 0.14 -6.86
C ILE A 148 6.13 -0.76 -8.09
N VAL A 149 7.27 -1.32 -8.49
CA VAL A 149 7.38 -2.27 -9.60
C VAL A 149 8.20 -3.50 -9.20
N ALA A 150 7.89 -4.64 -9.80
CA ALA A 150 8.77 -5.79 -9.83
C ALA A 150 9.59 -5.75 -11.13
N PRO A 151 10.91 -5.51 -11.07
CA PRO A 151 11.77 -5.47 -12.25
C PRO A 151 11.93 -6.85 -12.90
N ASP A 152 12.49 -6.89 -14.11
CA ASP A 152 12.80 -8.09 -14.87
C ASP A 152 14.05 -8.86 -14.39
N TYR A 153 14.76 -8.29 -13.41
CA TYR A 153 15.92 -8.86 -12.73
C TYR A 153 15.72 -8.85 -11.21
N MET A 154 16.52 -9.63 -10.48
CA MET A 154 16.53 -9.53 -9.02
C MET A 154 17.30 -8.28 -8.61
N PRO A 155 16.71 -7.36 -7.82
CA PRO A 155 17.43 -6.20 -7.30
C PRO A 155 18.71 -6.60 -6.57
N VAL A 156 19.76 -5.80 -6.73
CA VAL A 156 21.09 -6.05 -6.17
C VAL A 156 21.51 -4.85 -5.31
N ASP A 157 21.97 -5.14 -4.10
CA ASP A 157 22.46 -4.17 -3.11
C ASP A 157 23.84 -4.66 -2.63
N GLU A 158 24.90 -4.32 -3.36
CA GLU A 158 26.27 -4.75 -3.06
C GLU A 158 26.88 -3.97 -1.90
N ASP A 159 26.40 -2.75 -1.63
CA ASP A 159 26.93 -1.86 -0.58
C ASP A 159 26.09 -1.79 0.71
N ASP A 160 24.98 -2.54 0.77
CA ASP A 160 24.06 -2.70 1.91
C ASP A 160 23.39 -1.37 2.32
N ASP A 161 23.12 -0.49 1.35
CA ASP A 161 22.50 0.81 1.55
C ASP A 161 20.95 0.81 1.39
N GLY A 162 20.40 -0.32 0.92
CA GLY A 162 18.97 -0.54 0.71
C GLY A 162 18.45 -0.07 -0.65
N TYR A 163 19.32 0.35 -1.56
CA TYR A 163 19.00 0.75 -2.93
C TYR A 163 19.56 -0.25 -3.93
N ASP A 164 18.91 -0.32 -5.08
CA ASP A 164 19.33 -1.18 -6.17
C ASP A 164 20.45 -0.52 -6.96
N ASP A 165 21.60 -1.20 -7.07
CA ASP A 165 22.79 -0.69 -7.76
C ASP A 165 22.56 -0.43 -9.25
N VAL A 166 21.56 -1.08 -9.85
CA VAL A 166 21.25 -0.97 -11.28
C VAL A 166 20.34 0.24 -11.57
N SER A 167 19.26 0.39 -10.82
CA SER A 167 18.23 1.42 -11.04
C SER A 167 18.37 2.65 -10.15
N GLY A 168 19.11 2.54 -9.04
CA GLY A 168 19.16 3.51 -7.96
C GLY A 168 17.85 3.63 -7.16
N ALA A 169 16.90 2.71 -7.36
CA ALA A 169 15.62 2.71 -6.66
C ALA A 169 15.72 1.96 -5.32
N LYS A 170 14.97 2.41 -4.32
CA LYS A 170 14.88 1.74 -3.03
C LYS A 170 14.32 0.33 -3.19
N ILE A 171 15.04 -0.65 -2.67
CA ILE A 171 14.61 -2.05 -2.65
C ILE A 171 13.61 -2.24 -1.53
N ILE A 172 12.47 -2.83 -1.86
CA ILE A 172 11.45 -3.21 -0.89
C ILE A 172 11.07 -4.66 -1.06
N TRP A 173 10.86 -5.33 0.07
CA TRP A 173 10.44 -6.73 0.14
C TRP A 173 11.31 -7.71 -0.67
N GLY A 174 12.59 -7.35 -0.88
CA GLY A 174 13.61 -8.18 -1.52
C GLY A 174 13.48 -8.36 -3.05
N SER A 175 12.38 -7.93 -3.68
CA SER A 175 12.16 -8.14 -5.12
C SER A 175 11.40 -7.01 -5.83
N PHE A 176 11.17 -5.90 -5.15
CA PHE A 176 10.45 -4.75 -5.71
C PHE A 176 11.26 -3.47 -5.55
N LEU A 177 10.99 -2.52 -6.43
CA LEU A 177 11.62 -1.21 -6.46
C LEU A 177 10.58 -0.11 -6.26
N VAL A 178 10.90 0.89 -5.45
CA VAL A 178 10.14 2.16 -5.38
C VAL A 178 10.67 3.09 -6.46
N ILE A 179 9.88 3.30 -7.52
CA ILE A 179 10.32 4.14 -8.65
C ILE A 179 9.86 5.60 -8.54
N GLN A 180 8.96 5.88 -7.61
CA GLN A 180 8.49 7.21 -7.28
C GLN A 180 7.91 7.24 -5.87
N SER A 181 8.32 8.19 -5.04
CA SER A 181 7.69 8.55 -3.76
C SER A 181 7.48 10.06 -3.69
N VAL A 182 6.28 10.49 -3.34
CA VAL A 182 5.91 11.89 -3.14
C VAL A 182 5.21 12.01 -1.80
N TYR A 183 5.72 12.87 -0.93
CA TYR A 183 5.15 13.12 0.39
C TYR A 183 4.87 14.61 0.57
N ASN A 184 3.64 14.94 0.96
CA ASN A 184 3.28 16.31 1.33
C ASN A 184 2.66 16.32 2.72
N ASP A 185 3.28 17.08 3.62
CA ASP A 185 2.74 17.45 4.92
C ASP A 185 3.12 18.91 5.18
N PRO A 186 2.25 19.87 4.77
CA PRO A 186 2.53 21.29 4.90
C PRO A 186 2.78 21.74 6.34
N TYR A 187 2.13 21.10 7.33
CA TYR A 187 2.32 21.45 8.73
C TYR A 187 3.62 20.88 9.29
N GLY A 188 3.95 19.64 8.92
CA GLY A 188 5.24 19.00 9.20
C GLY A 188 6.41 19.60 8.43
N GLY A 189 6.15 20.48 7.46
CA GLY A 189 7.17 21.13 6.63
C GLY A 189 7.70 20.26 5.48
N TYR A 190 7.03 19.16 5.15
CA TYR A 190 7.42 18.25 4.08
C TYR A 190 6.68 18.57 2.78
N HIS A 191 7.40 18.56 1.66
CA HIS A 191 6.82 18.89 0.37
C HIS A 191 7.52 18.18 -0.80
N GLY A 192 6.72 17.51 -1.62
CA GLY A 192 7.11 17.04 -2.95
C GLY A 192 7.81 15.70 -2.98
N VAL A 193 8.70 15.56 -3.96
CA VAL A 193 9.33 14.29 -4.34
C VAL A 193 10.37 13.88 -3.30
N GLU A 194 10.21 12.68 -2.73
CA GLU A 194 11.22 12.03 -1.90
C GLU A 194 12.11 11.12 -2.77
N GLU A 195 11.51 10.46 -3.76
CA GLU A 195 12.19 9.49 -4.62
C GLU A 195 11.64 9.57 -6.05
N LEU A 196 12.53 9.56 -7.04
CA LEU A 196 12.17 9.55 -8.46
C LEU A 196 13.32 8.99 -9.29
N VAL A 197 13.16 7.77 -9.79
CA VAL A 197 14.13 7.18 -10.73
C VAL A 197 13.77 7.49 -12.18
N THR A 198 14.74 7.44 -13.08
CA THR A 198 14.53 7.69 -14.51
C THR A 198 14.84 6.42 -15.32
N PRO A 199 13.84 5.78 -15.97
CA PRO A 199 12.45 6.22 -16.12
C PRO A 199 11.54 5.80 -14.95
N ALA A 200 10.60 6.67 -14.56
CA ALA A 200 9.56 6.38 -13.55
C ALA A 200 8.28 5.74 -14.15
N GLY A 201 8.45 4.90 -15.17
CA GLY A 201 7.36 4.22 -15.89
C GLY A 201 7.18 2.77 -15.43
N PHE A 202 5.95 2.27 -15.45
CA PHE A 202 5.64 0.89 -15.01
C PHE A 202 6.20 -0.23 -15.91
N GLY A 203 6.79 0.10 -17.06
CA GLY A 203 7.45 -0.86 -17.95
C GLY A 203 8.88 -0.46 -18.29
N ALA A 204 9.52 0.30 -17.40
CA ALA A 204 10.87 0.81 -17.58
C ALA A 204 11.96 -0.17 -17.11
N TRP A 205 11.58 -1.18 -16.33
CA TRP A 205 12.46 -2.09 -15.59
C TRP A 205 11.83 -3.48 -15.54
#